data_AF-A0A1G6VVC6-F1
#
_entry.id   AF-A0A1G6VVC6-F1
#
_cell.length_a   1.000
_cell.length_b   1.000
_cell.length_c   1.000
_cell.angle_alpha   90.00
_cell.angle_beta   90.00
_cell.angle_gamma   90.00
#
_symmetry.space_group_name_H-M   'P 1'
#
loop_
_entity.id
_entity.type
_entity.pdbx_description
1 polymer ?
#
loop_
_entity_poly.entity_id
_entity_poly.type
_entity_poly.pdbx_seq_one_letter_code
_entity_poly.pdbx_strand_id
1 'polypeptide(L)' 'MSAPTKKQLAARHTRRLRTIRETVLQMAEQWEDLDQFCVNELGGLAESIEAVAVSLKDDGSEVTP' A
#
# COMPACT_ATOMS: atom_id res chain seq x y z
N MET A 1 -17.25 -17.82 -14.96
CA MET A 1 -16.57 -16.74 -14.23
C MET A 1 -15.52 -16.14 -15.15
N SER A 2 -15.69 -14.88 -15.59
CA SER A 2 -14.70 -14.22 -16.44
C SER A 2 -13.48 -13.79 -15.62
N ALA A 3 -12.29 -13.90 -16.20
CA ALA A 3 -11.07 -13.42 -15.55
C ALA A 3 -11.15 -11.88 -15.31
N PRO A 4 -10.69 -11.38 -14.16
CA PRO A 4 -10.71 -9.95 -13.88
C PRO A 4 -9.75 -9.18 -14.80
N THR A 5 -10.15 -7.96 -15.15
CA THR A 5 -9.34 -7.01 -15.94
C THR A 5 -8.15 -6.46 -15.16
N LYS A 6 -7.13 -5.92 -15.85
CA LYS A 6 -5.97 -5.22 -15.24
C LYS A 6 -6.43 -4.16 -14.24
N LYS A 7 -7.42 -3.35 -14.62
CA LYS A 7 -8.03 -2.30 -13.77
C LYS A 7 -8.69 -2.87 -12.51
N GLN A 8 -9.44 -3.98 -12.63
CA GLN A 8 -10.06 -4.63 -11.47
C GLN A 8 -9.01 -5.22 -10.52
N LEU A 9 -7.93 -5.80 -11.06
CA LEU A 9 -6.82 -6.31 -10.27
C LEU A 9 -6.05 -5.18 -9.57
N ALA A 10 -5.69 -4.11 -10.28
CA ALA A 10 -5.01 -2.95 -9.71
C ALA A 10 -5.82 -2.33 -8.57
N ALA A 11 -7.13 -2.12 -8.75
CA ALA A 11 -8.01 -1.60 -7.72
C ALA A 11 -8.11 -2.54 -6.50
N ARG A 12 -8.18 -3.87 -6.73
CA ARG A 12 -8.19 -4.86 -5.65
C ARG A 12 -6.88 -4.84 -4.87
N HIS A 13 -5.75 -4.82 -5.56
CA HIS A 13 -4.43 -4.81 -4.94
C HIS A 13 -4.16 -3.50 -4.19
N THR A 14 -4.56 -2.35 -4.74
CA THR A 14 -4.48 -1.05 -4.07
C THR A 14 -5.21 -1.08 -2.72
N ARG A 15 -6.46 -1.56 -2.70
CA ARG A 15 -7.23 -1.71 -1.46
C ARG A 15 -6.56 -2.64 -0.46
N ARG A 16 -6.05 -3.79 -0.94
CA ARG A 16 -5.37 -4.76 -0.08
C ARG A 16 -4.08 -4.21 0.52
N LEU A 17 -3.29 -3.48 -0.27
CA LEU A 17 -2.06 -2.84 0.17
C LEU A 17 -2.36 -1.79 1.25
N ARG A 18 -3.43 -1.00 1.10
CA ARG A 18 -3.86 -0.05 2.15
C ARG A 18 -4.25 -0.73 3.46
N THR A 19 -4.95 -1.85 3.41
CA THR A 19 -5.22 -2.64 4.62
C THR A 19 -3.92 -3.16 5.26
N ILE A 20 -2.96 -3.62 4.46
CA ILE A 20 -1.65 -4.08 4.96
C ILE A 20 -0.90 -2.90 5.59
N ARG A 21 -0.92 -1.72 4.96
CA ARG A 21 -0.32 -0.49 5.50
C ARG A 21 -0.88 -0.16 6.88
N GLU A 22 -2.19 -0.20 7.05
CA GLU A 22 -2.83 0.02 8.35
C GLU A 22 -2.37 -1.01 9.39
N THR A 23 -2.26 -2.28 9.02
CA THR A 23 -1.72 -3.32 9.91
C THR A 23 -0.27 -3.05 10.30
N VAL A 24 0.58 -2.63 9.36
CA VAL A 24 1.98 -2.29 9.63
C VAL A 24 2.09 -1.09 10.57
N LEU A 25 1.25 -0.07 10.40
CA LEU A 25 1.21 1.07 11.33
C LEU A 25 0.76 0.67 12.73
N GLN A 26 -0.24 -0.20 12.85
CA GLN A 26 -0.65 -0.77 14.14
C GLN A 26 0.47 -1.61 14.79
N MET A 27 1.29 -2.28 13.99
CA MET A 27 2.48 -2.95 14.50
C MET A 27 3.54 -1.94 14.97
N ALA A 28 3.72 -0.83 14.25
CA ALA A 28 4.66 0.23 14.64
C ALA A 28 4.26 0.89 15.97
N GLU A 29 2.96 1.14 16.18
CA GLU A 29 2.41 1.71 17.41
C GLU A 29 2.77 0.87 18.65
N GLN A 30 2.82 -0.46 18.52
CA GLN A 30 3.21 -1.36 19.61
C GLN A 30 4.68 -1.19 20.05
N TRP A 31 5.51 -0.48 19.26
CA TRP A 31 6.92 -0.22 19.55
C TRP A 31 7.21 1.20 20.04
N GLU A 32 6.24 2.13 20.06
CA GLU A 32 6.47 3.57 20.31
C GLU A 32 7.27 3.87 21.58
N ASP A 33 7.07 3.08 22.65
CA ASP A 33 7.78 3.23 23.93
C ASP A 33 8.90 2.20 24.16
N LEU A 34 9.14 1.29 23.21
CA LEU A 34 10.06 0.16 23.36
C LEU A 34 11.32 0.29 22.49
N ASP A 35 11.15 0.62 21.20
CA ASP A 35 12.27 0.67 20.26
C ASP A 35 11.95 1.57 19.05
N GLN A 36 12.59 2.74 19.00
CA GLN A 36 12.44 3.69 17.91
C GLN A 36 12.93 3.15 16.56
N PHE A 37 13.89 2.22 16.53
CA PHE A 37 14.32 1.58 15.29
C PHE A 37 13.17 0.78 14.68
N CYS A 38 12.48 -0.03 15.48
CA CYS A 38 11.31 -0.80 15.03
C CYS A 38 10.19 0.11 14.54
N VAL A 39 9.90 1.21 15.24
CA VAL A 39 8.92 2.23 14.80
C VAL A 39 9.28 2.78 13.43
N ASN A 40 10.55 3.17 13.24
CA ASN A 40 11.03 3.78 12.00
C ASN A 40 10.98 2.79 10.82
N GLU A 41 11.43 1.55 11.02
CA GLU A 41 11.44 0.53 9.97
C GLU A 41 10.02 0.16 9.52
N LEU A 42 9.09 -0.01 10.46
CA LEU A 42 7.70 -0.29 10.14
C LEU A 42 7.01 0.92 9.50
N GLY A 43 7.31 2.13 9.95
CA GLY A 43 6.86 3.37 9.30
C GLY A 43 7.33 3.47 7.84
N GLY A 44 8.63 3.23 7.58
CA GLY A 44 9.19 3.22 6.22
C GLY A 44 8.60 2.13 5.33
N LEU A 45 8.30 0.96 5.88
CA LEU A 45 7.58 -0.09 5.16
C LEU A 45 6.15 0.36 4.81
N ALA A 46 5.42 0.97 5.74
CA ALA A 46 4.08 1.50 5.50
C ALA A 46 4.06 2.57 4.39
N GLU A 47 5.07 3.43 4.33
CA GLU A 47 5.24 4.40 3.24
C GLU A 47 5.51 3.71 1.89
N SER A 48 6.39 2.72 1.88
CA SER A 48 6.70 1.94 0.68
C SER A 48 5.48 1.20 0.13
N ILE A 49 4.63 0.67 1.02
CA ILE A 49 3.37 0.02 0.65
C ILE A 49 2.41 1.01 -0.03
N GLU A 50 2.26 2.25 0.49
CA GLU A 50 1.41 3.26 -0.16
C GLU A 50 2.00 3.68 -1.51
N ALA A 51 3.32 3.85 -1.62
CA ALA A 51 3.97 4.20 -2.87
C ALA A 51 3.69 3.14 -3.96
N VAL A 52 3.76 1.85 -3.61
CA VAL A 52 3.38 0.76 -4.52
C VAL A 52 1.87 0.79 -4.81
N ALA A 53 1.02 1.01 -3.82
CA ALA A 53 -0.43 1.07 -4.02
C ALA A 53 -0.83 2.17 -5.02
N VAL A 54 -0.17 3.33 -4.96
CA VAL A 54 -0.40 4.46 -5.87
C VAL A 54 0.21 4.22 -7.26
N SER A 55 1.30 3.45 -7.37
CA SER A 55 1.95 3.15 -8.65
C SER A 55 1.21 2.08 -9.46
N LEU A 56 0.36 1.27 -8.83
CA LEU A 56 -0.57 0.35 -9.49
C LEU A 56 -1.70 1.11 -10.19
N LYS A 57 -1.36 1.94 -11.18
CA LYS A 57 -2.32 2.58 -12.10
C LYS A 57 -2.52 1.72 -13.33
N ASP A 58 -3.68 1.91 -13.94
CA ASP A 58 -3.95 1.46 -15.30
C ASP A 58 -3.23 2.44 -16.24
N ASP A 59 -2.33 1.96 -17.10
CA ASP A 59 -1.66 2.78 -18.14
C ASP A 59 -2.66 3.38 -19.16
N GLY A 60 -3.96 3.14 -19.00
CA GLY A 60 -5.06 3.67 -19.80
C GLY A 60 -5.62 5.02 -19.33
N SER A 61 -4.97 5.75 -18.42
CA SER A 61 -5.23 7.19 -18.28
C SER A 61 -4.37 7.93 -19.30
N GLU A 62 -4.79 7.90 -20.57
CA GLU A 62 -4.31 8.83 -21.57
C GLU A 62 -4.41 10.25 -20.99
N VAL A 63 -3.26 10.90 -20.84
CA VAL A 63 -3.18 12.35 -20.80
C VAL A 63 -3.69 12.80 -22.16
N THR A 64 -4.96 13.19 -22.23
CA THR A 64 -5.51 13.89 -23.40
C THR A 64 -4.80 15.26 -23.48
N PRO A 65 -4.33 15.67 -24.68
CA PRO A 65 -3.42 16.81 -24.86
C PRO A 65 -3.98 18.16 -24.40
#